data_AF-A0A7X4ACQ6-F1
#
_entry.id   AF-A0A7X4ACQ6-F1
#
_cell.length_a   1.000
_cell.length_b   1.000
_cell.length_c   1.000
_cell.angle_alpha   90.00
_cell.angle_beta   90.00
_cell.angle_gamma   90.00
#
_symmetry.space_group_name_H-M   'P 1'
#
loop_
_entity.id
_entity.type
_entity.pdbx_description
1 polymer ?
#
loop_
_entity_poly.entity_id
_entity_poly.type
_entity_poly.pdbx_seq_one_letter_code
_entity_poly.pdbx_strand_id
1 'polypeptide(L)'
;MSHRIDRRRKADRRLFIGCWVLAGLVHVVLFLVVPGFGRDGLARPGLSLELAETPAPGATLLDLYFGPPAISGPSGRVSVEPPERFLATERLVHVPAACRAVIRSSGNDIRGSVRLRVKITGRVDVTGMAWSSGIRCADDLLQRVAGDLLYHWLPSEEFPAPVELTQPMRLAEKTDR
;
A
#
# COMPACT_ATOMS: atom_id res chain seq x y z
N MET A 1 34.94 -39.95 -41.41
CA MET A 1 34.12 -38.72 -41.39
C MET A 1 33.35 -38.48 -40.07
N SER A 2 33.47 -39.33 -39.04
CA SER A 2 32.67 -39.22 -37.79
C SER A 2 33.23 -38.26 -36.71
N HIS A 3 34.55 -38.02 -36.69
CA HIS A 3 35.19 -37.25 -35.60
C HIS A 3 34.91 -35.73 -35.58
N ARG A 4 34.43 -35.12 -36.68
CA ARG A 4 34.14 -33.67 -36.72
C ARG A 4 32.79 -33.30 -36.09
N ILE A 5 31.82 -34.21 -36.11
CA ILE A 5 30.45 -33.95 -35.62
C ILE A 5 30.43 -33.96 -34.08
N ASP A 6 31.20 -34.85 -33.45
CA ASP A 6 31.29 -34.94 -31.99
C ASP A 6 31.97 -33.75 -31.32
N ARG A 7 32.92 -33.09 -31.99
CA ARG A 7 33.57 -31.89 -31.44
C ARG A 7 32.64 -30.66 -31.43
N ARG A 8 31.79 -30.51 -32.45
CA ARG A 8 30.79 -29.42 -32.49
C ARG A 8 29.73 -29.58 -31.40
N ARG A 9 29.15 -30.79 -31.25
CA ARG A 9 28.18 -31.06 -30.18
C ARG A 9 28.73 -30.83 -28.76
N LYS A 10 30.01 -31.16 -28.52
CA LYS A 10 30.67 -30.89 -27.24
C LYS A 10 30.92 -29.39 -26.99
N ALA A 11 31.23 -28.62 -28.03
CA ALA A 11 31.40 -27.18 -27.94
C ALA A 11 30.07 -26.47 -27.66
N ASP A 12 29.01 -26.85 -28.36
CA ASP A 12 27.67 -26.27 -28.19
C ASP A 12 27.13 -26.54 -26.78
N ARG A 13 27.30 -27.76 -26.26
CA ARG A 13 26.86 -28.10 -24.89
C ARG A 13 27.57 -27.28 -23.81
N ARG A 14 28.85 -26.93 -24.01
CA ARG A 14 29.61 -26.08 -23.08
C ARG A 14 29.12 -24.62 -23.11
N LEU A 15 28.78 -24.11 -24.29
CA LEU A 15 28.20 -22.77 -24.45
C LEU A 15 26.84 -22.68 -23.77
N PHE A 16 25.96 -23.66 -23.97
CA PHE A 16 24.67 -23.69 -23.28
C PHE A 16 24.84 -23.73 -21.76
N ILE A 17 25.68 -24.63 -21.22
CA ILE A 17 25.94 -24.69 -19.77
C ILE A 17 26.50 -23.36 -19.24
N GLY A 18 27.43 -22.73 -19.96
CA GLY A 18 27.97 -21.43 -19.60
C GLY A 18 26.90 -20.33 -19.53
N CYS A 19 25.99 -20.27 -20.49
CA CYS A 19 24.89 -19.31 -20.51
C CYS A 19 23.91 -19.52 -19.33
N TRP A 20 23.58 -20.77 -19.00
CA TRP A 20 22.69 -21.06 -17.86
C TRP A 20 23.33 -20.70 -16.52
N VAL A 21 24.62 -21.00 -16.33
CA VAL A 21 25.34 -20.62 -15.11
C VAL A 21 25.41 -19.10 -14.97
N LEU A 22 25.73 -18.39 -16.05
CA LEU A 22 25.81 -16.93 -16.04
C LEU A 22 24.44 -16.31 -15.74
N ALA A 23 23.37 -16.81 -16.38
CA ALA A 23 22.01 -16.34 -16.13
C ALA A 23 21.60 -16.56 -14.67
N GLY A 24 21.88 -17.74 -14.10
CA GLY A 24 21.59 -18.03 -12.69
C GLY A 24 22.35 -17.09 -11.74
N LEU A 25 23.63 -16.83 -12.02
CA LEU A 25 24.46 -15.93 -11.23
C LEU A 25 23.95 -14.49 -11.26
N VAL A 26 23.54 -14.01 -12.45
CA VAL A 26 22.91 -12.69 -12.60
C VAL A 26 21.64 -12.60 -11.78
N HIS A 27 20.76 -13.62 -11.79
CA HIS A 27 19.54 -13.60 -11.00
C HIS A 27 19.82 -13.59 -9.49
N VAL A 28 20.80 -14.36 -9.02
CA VAL A 28 21.20 -14.38 -7.60
C VAL A 28 21.73 -13.01 -7.17
N VAL A 29 22.60 -12.38 -7.97
CA VAL A 29 23.12 -11.04 -7.68
C VAL A 29 21.99 -10.00 -7.71
N LEU A 30 21.08 -10.08 -8.69
CA LEU A 30 19.94 -9.17 -8.76
C LEU A 30 19.05 -9.30 -7.52
N PHE A 31 18.84 -10.53 -7.04
CA PHE A 31 18.06 -10.80 -5.83
C PHE A 31 18.73 -10.29 -4.54
N LEU A 32 20.07 -10.22 -4.52
CA LEU A 32 20.84 -9.74 -3.37
C LEU A 32 21.02 -8.21 -3.35
N VAL A 33 21.10 -7.58 -4.53
CA VAL A 33 21.45 -6.16 -4.66
C VAL A 33 20.22 -5.28 -4.86
N VAL A 34 19.12 -5.79 -5.42
CA VAL A 34 17.87 -5.02 -5.56
C VAL A 34 17.09 -5.06 -4.23
N PRO A 35 16.97 -3.93 -3.52
CA PRO A 35 16.17 -3.87 -2.31
C PRO A 35 14.69 -3.99 -2.70
N GLY A 36 14.03 -5.06 -2.25
CA GLY A 36 12.59 -5.28 -2.48
C GLY A 36 12.21 -6.68 -2.99
N PHE A 37 13.16 -7.55 -3.35
CA PHE A 37 12.85 -8.93 -3.78
C PHE A 37 13.13 -10.02 -2.73
N GLY A 38 13.60 -9.66 -1.53
CA GLY A 38 13.92 -10.61 -0.46
C GLY A 38 12.78 -10.88 0.54
N ARG A 39 12.03 -11.96 0.33
CA ARG A 39 11.30 -12.76 1.35
C ARG A 39 10.38 -12.01 2.33
N ASP A 40 9.13 -11.80 1.91
CA ASP A 40 7.97 -11.70 2.81
C ASP A 40 7.69 -13.05 3.50
N GLY A 41 8.48 -13.43 4.50
CA GLY A 41 8.32 -14.78 5.05
C GLY A 41 9.04 -15.14 6.35
N LEU A 42 9.51 -14.18 7.14
CA LEU A 42 9.95 -14.45 8.50
C LEU A 42 9.34 -13.44 9.46
N ALA A 43 8.29 -13.90 10.14
CA ALA A 43 7.78 -13.28 11.35
C ALA A 43 8.94 -13.05 12.33
N ARG A 44 9.22 -11.77 12.62
CA ARG A 44 10.00 -11.38 13.79
C ARG A 44 9.06 -10.70 14.79
N PRO A 45 8.99 -11.21 16.03
CA PRO A 45 8.21 -10.56 17.08
C PRO A 45 9.00 -9.35 17.59
N GLY A 46 8.31 -8.20 17.73
CA GLY A 46 8.68 -7.18 18.70
C GLY A 46 9.97 -6.38 18.46
N LEU A 47 10.20 -5.86 17.25
CA LEU A 47 11.04 -4.66 17.08
C LEU A 47 10.16 -3.49 16.63
N SER A 48 9.77 -2.66 17.58
CA SER A 48 9.48 -1.25 17.33
C SER A 48 10.78 -0.60 16.85
N LEU A 49 11.06 -0.73 15.54
CA LEU A 49 11.90 0.25 14.87
C LEU A 49 11.10 1.56 14.94
N GLU A 50 11.53 2.46 15.83
CA GLU A 50 11.48 3.88 15.50
C GLU A 50 12.18 4.01 14.16
N LEU A 51 11.37 4.04 13.11
CA LEU A 51 11.79 4.36 11.78
C LEU A 51 12.23 5.82 11.88
N ALA A 52 13.54 6.04 12.11
CA ALA A 52 14.19 7.29 11.78
C ALA A 52 14.19 7.39 10.25
N GLU A 53 12.98 7.52 9.71
CA GLU A 53 12.69 7.65 8.29
C GLU A 53 13.06 9.08 7.98
N THR A 54 14.32 9.29 7.63
CA THR A 54 14.73 10.56 7.04
C THR A 54 13.85 10.71 5.80
N PRO A 55 12.90 11.66 5.77
CA PRO A 55 11.94 11.71 4.70
C PRO A 55 12.72 11.88 3.40
N ALA A 56 12.53 10.95 2.46
CA ALA A 56 13.07 11.11 1.11
C ALA A 56 12.70 12.53 0.62
N PRO A 57 13.59 13.24 -0.09
CA PRO A 57 13.29 14.60 -0.53
C PRO A 57 11.94 14.62 -1.28
N GLY A 58 10.94 15.28 -0.68
CA GLY A 58 9.56 15.29 -1.20
C GLY A 58 8.52 14.46 -0.41
N ALA A 59 8.92 13.64 0.56
CA ALA A 59 7.99 13.01 1.51
C ALA A 59 7.53 14.03 2.56
N THR A 60 6.29 13.90 3.03
CA THR A 60 5.73 14.75 4.09
C THR A 60 5.09 13.84 5.13
N LEU A 61 5.38 14.13 6.40
CA LEU A 61 4.65 13.55 7.52
C LEU A 61 3.25 14.16 7.53
N LEU A 62 2.25 13.31 7.33
CA LEU A 62 0.86 13.70 7.44
C LEU A 62 0.23 12.94 8.59
N ASP A 63 -0.51 13.68 9.39
CA ASP A 63 -1.37 13.11 10.42
C ASP A 63 -2.67 12.68 9.74
N LEU A 64 -2.84 11.37 9.64
CA LEU A 64 -4.02 10.74 9.07
C LEU A 64 -4.93 10.25 10.19
N TYR A 65 -6.17 10.71 10.14
CA TYR A 65 -7.22 10.27 11.05
C TYR A 65 -8.29 9.53 10.28
N PHE A 66 -8.63 8.34 10.76
CA PHE A 66 -9.70 7.50 10.22
C PHE A 66 -10.89 7.56 11.18
N GLY A 67 -12.03 8.05 10.70
CA GLY A 67 -13.29 8.04 11.44
C GLY A 67 -13.92 6.65 11.51
N PRO A 68 -15.06 6.48 12.20
CA PRO A 68 -15.79 5.23 12.18
C PRO A 68 -16.32 4.95 10.76
N PRO A 69 -16.10 3.75 10.20
CA PRO A 69 -16.64 3.39 8.90
C PRO A 69 -18.16 3.27 8.98
N ALA A 70 -18.83 3.69 7.92
CA ALA A 70 -20.25 3.48 7.72
C ALA A 70 -20.45 2.30 6.77
N ILE A 71 -20.95 1.18 7.29
CA ILE A 71 -21.20 -0.03 6.50
C ILE A 71 -22.61 0.03 5.92
N SER A 72 -22.73 -0.21 4.62
CA SER A 72 -24.04 -0.37 3.98
C SER A 72 -24.41 -1.85 4.01
N GLY A 73 -25.32 -2.23 4.91
CA GLY A 73 -25.87 -3.59 4.93
C GLY A 73 -26.75 -3.87 3.71
N PRO A 74 -27.00 -5.15 3.37
CA PRO A 74 -27.87 -5.54 2.25
C PRO A 74 -29.33 -5.07 2.41
N SER A 75 -29.75 -4.72 3.62
CA SER A 75 -31.06 -4.13 3.95
C SER A 75 -31.09 -2.59 3.90
N GLY A 76 -29.98 -1.95 3.53
CA GLY A 76 -29.83 -0.49 3.60
C GLY A 76 -29.61 0.07 5.01
N ARG A 77 -29.50 -0.79 6.03
CA ARG A 77 -29.11 -0.38 7.39
C ARG A 77 -27.67 0.09 7.38
N VAL A 78 -27.44 1.32 7.88
CA VAL A 78 -26.11 1.85 8.13
C VAL A 78 -25.69 1.41 9.53
N SER A 79 -24.69 0.53 9.62
CA SER A 79 -24.03 0.26 10.90
C SER A 79 -22.81 1.17 11.01
N VAL A 80 -22.70 1.87 12.15
CA VAL A 80 -21.56 2.71 12.50
C VAL A 80 -20.90 2.04 13.69
N GLU A 81 -20.04 1.07 13.43
CA GLU A 81 -19.26 0.42 14.47
C GLU A 81 -17.87 1.06 14.49
N PRO A 82 -17.38 1.52 15.66
CA PRO A 82 -16.06 2.11 15.74
C PRO A 82 -15.02 1.02 15.42
N PRO A 83 -13.99 1.31 14.60
CA PRO A 83 -12.90 0.36 14.42
C PRO A 83 -12.27 0.14 15.79
N GLU A 84 -12.01 -1.12 16.16
CA GLU A 84 -11.43 -1.48 17.48
C GLU A 84 -10.10 -0.76 17.77
N ARG A 85 -9.50 -0.07 16.78
CA ARG A 85 -8.41 0.88 16.99
C ARG A 85 -8.61 2.15 16.18
N PHE A 86 -8.86 3.26 16.88
CA PHE A 86 -8.52 4.59 16.39
C PHE A 86 -6.99 4.71 16.31
N LEU A 87 -6.39 4.31 15.19
CA LEU A 87 -4.99 4.62 14.95
C LEU A 87 -4.94 6.02 14.32
N ALA A 88 -4.79 7.05 15.16
CA ALA A 88 -4.17 8.29 14.71
C ALA A 88 -2.74 7.90 14.30
N THR A 89 -2.56 7.59 13.02
CA THR A 89 -1.30 7.03 12.52
C THR A 89 -0.58 8.14 11.79
N GLU A 90 0.62 8.47 12.27
CA GLU A 90 1.56 9.26 11.50
C GLU A 90 2.02 8.40 10.33
N ARG A 91 1.84 8.88 9.10
CA ARG A 91 2.32 8.17 7.92
C ARG A 91 3.16 9.09 7.07
N LEU A 92 4.32 8.60 6.68
CA LEU A 92 5.10 9.21 5.63
C LEU A 92 4.45 8.88 4.30
N VAL A 93 3.84 9.90 3.71
CA VAL A 93 3.26 9.79 2.38
C VAL A 93 4.00 10.74 1.45
N HIS A 94 4.35 10.24 0.28
CA HIS A 94 4.92 11.09 -0.76
C HIS A 94 3.82 11.97 -1.34
N VAL A 95 3.93 13.27 -1.08
CA VAL A 95 2.97 14.28 -1.56
C VAL A 95 3.71 15.22 -2.50
N PRO A 96 3.25 15.35 -3.77
CA PRO A 96 3.82 16.30 -4.70
C PRO A 96 3.86 17.71 -4.11
N ALA A 97 4.96 18.44 -4.33
CA ALA A 97 5.18 19.77 -3.73
C ALA A 97 4.02 20.76 -4.00
N ALA A 98 3.45 20.72 -5.20
CA ALA A 98 2.27 21.52 -5.55
C ALA A 98 1.05 21.18 -4.68
N CYS A 99 0.80 19.89 -4.42
CA CYS A 99 -0.31 19.48 -3.56
C CYS A 99 -0.05 19.89 -2.11
N ARG A 100 1.19 19.75 -1.63
CA ARG A 100 1.57 20.18 -0.29
C ARG A 100 1.28 21.67 -0.05
N ALA A 101 1.61 22.52 -1.02
CA ALA A 101 1.31 23.96 -0.93
C ALA A 101 -0.19 24.23 -0.80
N VAL A 102 -1.02 23.49 -1.56
CA VAL A 102 -2.49 23.59 -1.47
C VAL A 102 -2.98 23.12 -0.11
N ILE A 103 -2.49 21.97 0.37
CA ILE A 103 -2.86 21.42 1.69
C ILE A 103 -2.56 22.43 2.79
N ARG A 104 -1.36 23.00 2.80
CA ARG A 104 -0.97 24.01 3.78
C ARG A 104 -1.82 25.27 3.73
N SER A 105 -2.16 25.74 2.52
CA SER A 105 -3.03 26.91 2.34
C SER A 105 -4.48 26.68 2.78
N SER A 106 -4.93 25.42 2.82
CA SER A 106 -6.30 25.04 3.19
C SER A 106 -6.57 25.02 4.70
N GLY A 107 -5.58 25.38 5.53
CA GLY A 107 -5.75 25.47 6.99
C GLY A 107 -5.63 24.12 7.72
N ASN A 108 -4.98 23.12 7.11
CA ASN A 108 -4.63 21.83 7.72
C ASN A 108 -5.80 20.96 8.22
N ASP A 109 -7.02 21.19 7.75
CA ASP A 109 -8.17 20.34 8.10
C ASP A 109 -8.90 19.83 6.86
N ILE A 110 -8.19 19.07 6.04
CA ILE A 110 -8.78 18.45 4.86
C ILE A 110 -9.54 17.21 5.31
N ARG A 111 -10.81 17.14 4.96
CA ARG A 111 -11.67 16.00 5.21
C ARG A 111 -12.13 15.40 3.89
N GLY A 112 -12.41 14.11 3.92
CA GLY A 112 -13.01 13.38 2.81
C GLY A 112 -13.59 12.06 3.29
N SER A 113 -14.41 11.43 2.46
CA SER A 113 -14.91 10.08 2.72
C SER A 113 -14.72 9.24 1.47
N VAL A 114 -14.13 8.06 1.62
CA VAL A 114 -13.82 7.15 0.51
C VAL A 114 -14.78 5.96 0.54
N ARG A 115 -15.34 5.58 -0.61
CA ARG A 115 -16.11 4.34 -0.77
C ARG A 115 -15.13 3.19 -0.98
N LEU A 116 -15.31 2.14 -0.18
CA LEU A 116 -14.45 0.97 -0.15
C LEU A 116 -15.31 -0.29 -0.28
N ARG A 117 -14.77 -1.27 -1.01
CA ARG A 117 -15.29 -2.63 -1.09
C ARG A 117 -14.32 -3.57 -0.41
N VAL A 118 -14.72 -4.17 0.71
CA VAL A 118 -13.92 -5.13 1.46
C VAL A 118 -14.10 -6.53 0.86
N LYS A 119 -12.99 -7.16 0.48
CA LYS A 119 -12.93 -8.53 -0.04
C LYS A 119 -13.04 -9.55 1.08
N ILE A 120 -13.19 -10.82 0.71
CA ILE A 120 -13.15 -11.95 1.64
C ILE A 120 -11.87 -12.03 2.50
N THR A 121 -10.78 -11.41 2.03
CA THR A 121 -9.49 -11.37 2.73
C THR A 121 -9.35 -10.21 3.72
N GLY A 122 -10.39 -9.37 3.87
CA GLY A 122 -10.34 -8.12 4.64
C GLY A 122 -9.63 -6.96 3.92
N ARG A 123 -8.95 -7.22 2.80
CA ARG A 123 -8.34 -6.18 1.96
C ARG A 123 -9.42 -5.39 1.22
N VAL A 124 -9.13 -4.12 0.96
CA VAL A 124 -10.07 -3.22 0.30
C VAL A 124 -9.74 -2.94 -1.16
N ASP A 125 -10.79 -2.75 -1.96
CA ASP A 125 -10.73 -2.04 -3.23
C ASP A 125 -11.35 -0.65 -3.05
N VAL A 126 -10.70 0.38 -3.58
CA VAL A 126 -11.26 1.74 -3.61
C VAL A 126 -12.23 1.86 -4.78
N THR A 127 -13.49 2.18 -4.48
CA THR A 127 -14.53 2.35 -5.52
C THR A 127 -14.76 3.82 -5.88
N GLY A 128 -14.26 4.76 -5.06
CA GLY A 128 -14.18 6.18 -5.37
C GLY A 128 -14.40 7.07 -4.15
N MET A 129 -14.62 8.36 -4.37
CA MET A 129 -14.97 9.31 -3.31
C MET A 129 -16.47 9.27 -3.00
N ALA A 130 -16.81 9.15 -1.72
CA ALA A 130 -18.17 9.36 -1.23
C ALA A 130 -18.45 10.86 -1.01
N TRP A 131 -17.47 11.57 -0.44
CA TRP A 131 -17.54 13.01 -0.17
C TRP A 131 -16.13 13.62 -0.22
N SER A 132 -16.03 14.86 -0.70
CA SER A 132 -14.77 15.58 -0.91
C SER A 132 -14.88 17.02 -0.39
N SER A 133 -13.75 17.53 0.11
CA SER A 133 -13.57 18.94 0.46
C SER A 133 -13.30 19.86 -0.75
N GLY A 134 -13.26 19.31 -1.96
CA GLY A 134 -13.02 20.03 -3.21
C GLY A 134 -11.55 20.13 -3.63
N ILE A 135 -10.62 19.58 -2.83
CA ILE A 135 -9.18 19.60 -3.11
C ILE A 135 -8.79 18.29 -3.80
N ARG A 136 -8.79 18.29 -5.13
CA ARG A 136 -8.53 17.08 -5.95
C ARG A 136 -7.27 16.32 -5.56
N CYS A 137 -6.16 17.02 -5.35
CA CYS A 137 -4.90 16.36 -5.03
C CYS A 137 -4.91 15.68 -3.64
N ALA A 138 -5.74 16.18 -2.71
CA ALA A 138 -5.94 15.55 -1.43
C ALA A 138 -6.93 14.38 -1.53
N ASP A 139 -7.92 14.46 -2.41
CA ASP A 139 -8.81 13.32 -2.70
C ASP A 139 -8.03 12.13 -3.28
N ASP A 140 -7.08 12.38 -4.17
CA ASP A 140 -6.20 11.33 -4.72
C ASP A 140 -5.34 10.70 -3.63
N LEU A 141 -4.84 11.53 -2.71
CA LEU A 141 -4.07 11.09 -1.56
C LEU A 141 -4.90 10.23 -0.59
N LEU A 142 -6.11 10.68 -0.25
CA LEU A 142 -7.05 9.94 0.60
C LEU A 142 -7.39 8.59 0.00
N GLN A 143 -7.70 8.53 -1.30
CA GLN A 143 -7.98 7.27 -2.00
C GLN A 143 -6.78 6.34 -1.99
N ARG A 144 -5.57 6.85 -2.24
CA ARG A 144 -4.35 6.04 -2.20
C ARG A 144 -4.11 5.43 -0.82
N VAL A 145 -4.20 6.25 0.23
CA VAL A 145 -4.04 5.79 1.62
C VAL A 145 -5.13 4.78 1.99
N ALA A 146 -6.38 5.03 1.58
CA ALA A 146 -7.50 4.14 1.84
C ALA A 146 -7.33 2.77 1.16
N GLY A 147 -6.68 2.71 -0.01
CA GLY A 147 -6.38 1.45 -0.70
C GLY A 147 -5.45 0.51 0.05
N ASP A 148 -4.70 1.02 1.03
CA ASP A 148 -3.81 0.22 1.87
C ASP A 148 -4.48 -0.32 3.13
N LEU A 149 -5.78 -0.03 3.35
CA LEU A 149 -6.50 -0.46 4.54
C LEU A 149 -6.77 -1.98 4.55
N LEU A 150 -6.75 -2.54 5.74
CA LEU A 150 -7.06 -3.93 6.03
C LEU A 150 -8.02 -4.00 7.22
N TYR A 151 -9.23 -4.51 6.98
CA TYR A 151 -10.23 -4.73 8.02
C TYR A 151 -10.16 -6.18 8.49
N HIS A 152 -9.50 -6.43 9.63
CA HIS A 152 -9.34 -7.79 10.16
C HIS A 152 -10.63 -8.45 10.62
N TRP A 153 -11.63 -7.64 10.97
CA TRP A 153 -12.93 -8.09 11.49
C TRP A 153 -14.02 -8.13 10.39
N LEU A 154 -13.69 -7.76 9.15
CA LEU A 154 -14.55 -7.91 7.97
C LEU A 154 -13.91 -8.86 6.95
N PRO A 155 -14.70 -9.66 6.23
CA PRO A 155 -16.15 -9.84 6.40
C PRO A 155 -16.49 -10.62 7.69
N SER A 156 -17.75 -10.55 8.11
CA SER A 156 -18.30 -11.28 9.26
C SER A 156 -19.63 -11.96 8.90
N GLU A 157 -20.23 -12.73 9.81
CA GLU A 157 -21.56 -13.33 9.59
C GLU A 157 -22.65 -12.25 9.38
N GLU A 158 -22.54 -11.11 10.06
CA GLU A 158 -23.46 -9.99 9.90
C GLU A 158 -23.24 -9.23 8.58
N PHE A 159 -21.98 -9.14 8.14
CA PHE A 159 -21.57 -8.44 6.92
C PHE A 159 -20.78 -9.38 6.00
N PRO A 160 -21.46 -10.23 5.22
CA PRO A 160 -20.80 -11.16 4.31
C PRO A 160 -20.10 -10.41 3.17
N ALA A 161 -18.96 -10.93 2.71
CA ALA A 161 -18.24 -10.35 1.58
C ALA A 161 -19.04 -10.45 0.26
N PRO A 162 -18.90 -9.47 -0.66
CA PRO A 162 -18.16 -8.21 -0.49
C PRO A 162 -18.91 -7.20 0.37
N VAL A 163 -18.20 -6.53 1.28
CA VAL A 163 -18.80 -5.51 2.15
C VAL A 163 -18.54 -4.12 1.57
N GLU A 164 -19.61 -3.39 1.29
CA GLU A 164 -19.53 -1.98 0.87
C GLU A 164 -19.55 -1.07 2.10
N LEU A 165 -18.54 -0.22 2.24
CA LEU A 165 -18.47 0.74 3.33
C LEU A 165 -17.94 2.09 2.87
N THR A 166 -18.22 3.12 3.65
CA THR A 166 -17.64 4.45 3.50
C THR A 166 -16.72 4.72 4.67
N GLN A 167 -15.47 5.09 4.39
CA GLN A 167 -14.45 5.40 5.39
C GLN A 167 -14.24 6.92 5.42
N PRO A 168 -14.72 7.63 6.47
CA PRO A 168 -14.39 9.03 6.70
C PRO A 168 -12.91 9.17 7.07
N MET A 169 -12.25 10.17 6.51
CA MET A 169 -10.83 10.42 6.69
C MET A 169 -10.55 11.92 6.82
N ARG A 170 -9.49 12.23 7.56
CA ARG A 170 -8.99 13.59 7.75
C ARG A 170 -7.48 13.61 7.65
N LEU A 171 -6.97 14.64 6.99
CA LEU A 171 -5.56 14.92 6.75
C LEU A 171 -5.21 16.23 7.46
N ALA A 172 -4.17 16.19 8.28
CA ALA A 172 -3.52 17.37 8.81
C ALA A 172 -2.01 17.33 8.52
N GLU A 173 -1.42 18.46 8.15
CA GLU A 173 0.04 18.58 8.09
C GLU A 173 0.57 18.65 9.53
N LYS A 174 1.50 17.75 9.87
CA LYS A 174 2.15 17.79 11.18
C LYS A 174 2.94 19.10 11.27
N THR A 175 2.53 19.93 12.22
CA THR A 175 3.25 21.18 12.52
C THR A 175 4.18 20.87 13.68
N ASP A 176 5.48 20.78 13.42
CA ASP A 176 6.48 20.64 14.48
C ASP A 176 6.33 21.83 15.44
N ARG A 177 5.83 21.57 16.65
CA ARG A 177 5.82 22.49 17.78
C ARG A 177 6.85 22.04 18.80
#